data_AF-A0A2L0ENI2-F1
#
_entry.id   AF-A0A2L0ENI2-F1
#
_cell.length_a   1.000
_cell.length_b   1.000
_cell.length_c   1.000
_cell.angle_alpha   90.00
_cell.angle_beta   90.00
_cell.angle_gamma   90.00
#
_symmetry.space_group_name_H-M   'P 1'
#
loop_
_entity.id
_entity.type
_entity.pdbx_description
1 polymer ?
#
loop_
_entity_poly.entity_id
_entity_poly.type
_entity_poly.pdbx_seq_one_letter_code
_entity_poly.pdbx_strand_id
1 'polypeptide(L)'
;MDLPDEPQIRWILRTTAALLQHSAEPVHGLVQPTAEFFPDPYDGSPSTVAALMTRVQEHAGLQDLQVELAVVTPEGEARTVSCSSGACGGAALDTKLDRVARLGDGSYRVAVAAGELRNPTVLTTAFVRAVSFMFLTESCASDALLPPDREPAVDLAAVLLGFGVLVTNGSYLYAKGCGGVQVHSATKMPVDELALALAIYCRLHGVPDRTAARHLEVTPRAHFDESTVWASSNLALVRMLRAAPERIAADDYAIGASRSWLARALGLGKSRPARTAEDDLRELERSIELGAGAAKPRAMDEGKAKKLAEIRALVDESLES
;
A
#
# COMPACT_ATOMS: atom_id res chain seq x y z
N MET A 1 6.01 -17.83 1.19
CA MET A 1 5.72 -16.46 0.74
C MET A 1 6.37 -15.56 1.74
N ASP A 2 7.11 -14.57 1.27
CA ASP A 2 7.82 -13.66 2.16
C ASP A 2 6.92 -12.48 2.51
N LEU A 3 7.11 -11.95 3.72
CA LEU A 3 6.52 -10.68 4.13
C LEU A 3 7.29 -9.54 3.46
N PRO A 4 6.68 -8.33 3.35
CA PRO A 4 7.43 -7.13 2.98
C PRO A 4 8.63 -6.93 3.92
N ASP A 5 9.66 -6.25 3.42
CA ASP A 5 10.81 -5.91 4.27
C ASP A 5 10.43 -4.95 5.41
N GLU A 6 11.26 -4.90 6.45
CA GLU A 6 10.93 -4.10 7.63
C GLU A 6 10.71 -2.61 7.32
N PRO A 7 11.52 -1.93 6.47
CA PRO A 7 11.23 -0.56 6.06
C PRO A 7 9.83 -0.38 5.47
N GLN A 8 9.40 -1.31 4.61
CA GLN A 8 8.08 -1.27 4.01
C GLN A 8 6.97 -1.56 5.02
N ILE A 9 7.16 -2.50 5.95
CA ILE A 9 6.23 -2.73 7.07
C ILE A 9 6.05 -1.45 7.88
N ARG A 10 7.15 -0.76 8.23
CA ARG A 10 7.10 0.50 8.97
C ARG A 10 6.37 1.60 8.20
N TRP A 11 6.58 1.68 6.89
CA TRP A 11 5.82 2.60 6.04
C TRP A 11 4.32 2.27 6.07
N ILE A 12 3.92 1.01 5.89
CA ILE A 12 2.51 0.58 5.99
C ILE A 12 1.92 0.97 7.34
N LEU A 13 2.63 0.75 8.45
CA LEU A 13 2.14 1.10 9.79
C LEU A 13 1.96 2.62 9.97
N ARG A 14 2.97 3.42 9.60
CA ARG A 14 2.89 4.89 9.71
C ARG A 14 1.78 5.47 8.85
N THR A 15 1.70 5.05 7.59
CA THR A 15 0.68 5.52 6.67
C THR A 15 -0.71 5.06 7.11
N THR A 16 -0.85 3.84 7.63
CA THR A 16 -2.12 3.37 8.22
C THR A 16 -2.54 4.24 9.39
N ALA A 17 -1.64 4.53 10.35
CA ALA A 17 -1.95 5.38 11.48
C ALA A 17 -2.37 6.80 11.05
N ALA A 18 -1.67 7.39 10.07
CA ALA A 18 -2.02 8.69 9.52
C ALA A 18 -3.39 8.68 8.84
N LEU A 19 -3.67 7.69 7.99
CA LEU A 19 -4.97 7.58 7.30
C LEU A 19 -6.14 7.38 8.27
N LEU A 20 -5.94 6.64 9.36
CA LEU A 20 -6.94 6.50 10.42
C LEU A 20 -7.25 7.84 11.10
N GLN A 21 -6.27 8.73 11.27
CA GLN A 21 -6.50 10.10 11.79
C GLN A 21 -7.35 10.94 10.83
N HIS A 22 -7.32 10.65 9.53
CA HIS A 22 -8.18 11.24 8.51
C HIS A 22 -9.51 10.48 8.31
N SER A 23 -9.90 9.62 9.26
CA SER A 23 -11.14 8.85 9.22
C SER A 23 -11.25 7.86 8.05
N ALA A 24 -10.12 7.27 7.63
CA ALA A 24 -10.11 6.14 6.70
C ALA A 24 -10.67 4.89 7.39
N GLU A 25 -12.00 4.83 7.50
CA GLU A 25 -12.74 3.78 8.19
C GLU A 25 -13.79 3.19 7.22
N PRO A 26 -14.09 1.89 7.29
CA PRO A 26 -15.02 1.25 6.38
C PRO A 26 -16.46 1.59 6.78
N VAL A 27 -17.26 2.06 5.82
CA VAL A 27 -18.69 2.34 6.05
C VAL A 27 -19.51 1.05 6.18
N HIS A 28 -19.21 0.05 5.35
CA HIS A 28 -19.93 -1.22 5.30
C HIS A 28 -19.07 -2.43 5.74
N GLY A 29 -18.01 -2.19 6.51
CA GLY A 29 -17.06 -3.23 6.88
C GLY A 29 -16.26 -3.76 5.68
N LEU A 30 -15.91 -5.05 5.71
CA LEU A 30 -15.11 -5.65 4.63
C LEU A 30 -16.01 -5.95 3.42
N VAL A 31 -15.82 -5.20 2.34
CA VAL A 31 -16.54 -5.36 1.08
C VAL A 31 -16.02 -6.59 0.34
N GLN A 32 -16.95 -7.47 -0.05
CA GLN A 32 -16.64 -8.74 -0.72
C GLN A 32 -17.19 -8.78 -2.15
N PRO A 33 -16.58 -9.55 -3.08
CA PRO A 33 -17.10 -9.73 -4.43
C PRO A 33 -18.29 -10.71 -4.44
N THR A 34 -19.39 -10.35 -3.78
CA THR A 34 -20.61 -11.15 -3.66
C THR A 34 -21.83 -10.32 -4.05
N ALA A 35 -22.96 -10.99 -4.33
CA ALA A 35 -24.22 -10.32 -4.64
C ALA A 35 -24.80 -9.52 -3.45
N GLU A 36 -24.27 -9.70 -2.23
CA GLU A 36 -24.64 -8.87 -1.08
C GLU A 36 -24.12 -7.43 -1.22
N PHE A 37 -22.88 -7.28 -1.71
CA PHE A 37 -22.26 -5.97 -1.95
C PHE A 37 -22.49 -5.47 -3.38
N PHE A 38 -22.50 -6.37 -4.36
CA PHE A 38 -22.66 -6.05 -5.78
C PHE A 38 -23.86 -6.82 -6.38
N PRO A 39 -25.11 -6.43 -6.06
CA PRO A 39 -26.31 -7.13 -6.54
C PRO A 39 -26.64 -6.83 -8.01
N ASP A 40 -26.13 -5.74 -8.55
CA ASP A 40 -26.52 -5.21 -9.85
C ASP A 40 -25.97 -6.08 -11.00
N PRO A 41 -26.79 -6.44 -12.00
CA PRO A 41 -26.31 -7.17 -13.18
C PRO A 41 -25.35 -6.30 -13.99
N TYR A 42 -24.29 -6.92 -14.51
CA TYR A 42 -23.27 -6.24 -15.29
C TYR A 42 -23.23 -6.78 -16.72
N ASP A 43 -23.47 -5.91 -17.70
CA ASP A 43 -23.43 -6.22 -19.14
C ASP A 43 -22.37 -5.40 -19.90
N GLY A 44 -21.59 -4.57 -19.20
CA GLY A 44 -20.57 -3.70 -19.78
C GLY A 44 -21.14 -2.47 -20.50
N SER A 45 -22.46 -2.25 -20.48
CA SER A 45 -23.07 -1.03 -20.99
C SER A 45 -22.65 0.20 -20.17
N PRO A 46 -22.64 1.40 -20.78
CA PRO A 46 -22.41 2.66 -20.07
C PRO A 46 -23.17 2.79 -18.75
N SER A 47 -24.45 2.38 -18.71
CA SER A 47 -25.29 2.45 -17.52
C SER A 47 -24.86 1.49 -16.41
N THR A 48 -24.49 0.25 -16.73
CA THR A 48 -24.05 -0.71 -15.70
C THR A 48 -22.65 -0.40 -15.17
N VAL A 49 -21.78 0.18 -16.02
CA VAL A 49 -20.48 0.71 -15.60
C VAL A 49 -20.64 1.89 -14.63
N ALA A 50 -21.54 2.82 -14.94
CA ALA A 50 -21.86 3.93 -14.04
C ALA A 50 -22.45 3.45 -12.71
N ALA A 51 -23.40 2.51 -12.76
CA ALA A 51 -23.99 1.92 -11.55
C ALA A 51 -22.93 1.25 -10.66
N LEU A 52 -21.97 0.53 -11.26
CA LEU A 52 -20.86 -0.05 -10.50
C LEU A 52 -19.98 1.01 -9.83
N MET A 53 -19.64 2.11 -10.51
CA MET A 53 -18.89 3.21 -9.91
C MET A 53 -19.67 3.86 -8.74
N THR A 54 -20.98 4.09 -8.91
CA THR A 54 -21.84 4.59 -7.83
C THR A 54 -21.85 3.62 -6.63
N ARG A 55 -21.97 2.31 -6.87
CA ARG A 55 -21.94 1.30 -5.80
C ARG A 55 -20.62 1.33 -5.01
N VAL A 56 -19.49 1.47 -5.70
CA VAL A 56 -18.18 1.59 -5.04
C VAL A 56 -18.10 2.87 -4.20
N GLN A 57 -18.64 4.00 -4.68
CA GLN A 57 -18.71 5.24 -3.90
C GLN A 57 -19.57 5.07 -2.64
N GLU A 58 -20.74 4.43 -2.74
CA GLU A 58 -21.62 4.16 -1.59
C GLU A 58 -20.92 3.30 -0.54
N HIS A 59 -20.16 2.29 -0.95
CA HIS A 59 -19.40 1.46 -0.02
C HIS A 59 -18.31 2.24 0.75
N ALA A 60 -17.81 3.33 0.17
CA ALA A 60 -16.86 4.25 0.79
C ALA A 60 -17.51 5.44 1.51
N GLY A 61 -18.84 5.61 1.42
CA GLY A 61 -19.54 6.79 1.94
C GLY A 61 -19.27 8.08 1.16
N LEU A 62 -18.92 7.96 -0.12
CA LEU A 62 -18.56 9.09 -1.00
C LEU A 62 -19.59 9.33 -2.12
N GLN A 63 -20.82 8.86 -1.96
CA GLN A 63 -21.88 8.95 -2.98
C GLN A 63 -22.33 10.39 -3.32
N ASP A 64 -21.98 11.37 -2.47
CA ASP A 64 -22.29 12.77 -2.70
C ASP A 64 -21.35 13.42 -3.75
N LEU A 65 -20.22 12.76 -4.05
CA LEU A 65 -19.28 13.22 -5.06
C LEU A 65 -19.84 12.98 -6.46
N GLN A 66 -19.75 14.01 -7.30
CA GLN A 66 -20.14 13.91 -8.70
C GLN A 66 -18.99 13.33 -9.52
N VAL A 67 -19.25 12.24 -10.23
CA VAL A 67 -18.24 11.55 -11.06
C VAL A 67 -18.69 11.42 -12.51
N GLU A 68 -17.88 11.94 -13.42
CA GLU A 68 -17.96 11.69 -14.86
C GLU A 68 -17.05 10.53 -15.25
N LEU A 69 -17.57 9.54 -15.97
CA LEU A 69 -16.78 8.44 -16.51
C LEU A 69 -16.35 8.72 -17.95
N ALA A 70 -15.08 8.51 -18.24
CA ALA A 70 -14.54 8.58 -19.60
C ALA A 70 -13.97 7.23 -20.01
N VAL A 71 -14.48 6.64 -21.09
CA VAL A 71 -13.94 5.39 -21.65
C VAL A 71 -12.91 5.72 -22.72
N VAL A 72 -11.67 5.30 -22.52
CA VAL A 72 -10.54 5.55 -23.42
C VAL A 72 -10.28 4.31 -24.28
N THR A 73 -10.25 4.47 -25.60
CA THR A 73 -9.89 3.39 -26.52
C THR A 73 -8.38 3.34 -26.77
N PRO A 74 -7.83 2.21 -27.26
CA PRO A 74 -6.40 2.07 -27.56
C PRO A 74 -5.85 3.11 -28.54
N GLU A 75 -6.71 3.63 -29.43
CA GLU A 75 -6.37 4.70 -30.38
C GLU A 75 -6.26 6.08 -29.74
N GLY A 76 -6.47 6.18 -28.42
CA GLY A 76 -6.47 7.45 -27.67
C GLY A 76 -7.78 8.24 -27.81
N GLU A 77 -8.80 7.67 -28.44
CA GLU A 77 -10.13 8.29 -28.49
C GLU A 77 -10.84 8.09 -27.14
N ALA A 78 -11.14 9.20 -26.45
CA ALA A 78 -11.96 9.18 -25.25
C ALA A 78 -13.43 9.39 -25.61
N ARG A 79 -14.30 8.47 -25.20
CA ARG A 79 -15.76 8.65 -25.22
C ARG A 79 -16.22 8.96 -23.80
N THR A 80 -16.79 10.15 -23.61
CA THR A 80 -17.43 10.50 -22.34
C THR A 80 -18.71 9.71 -22.18
N VAL A 81 -18.80 8.99 -21.08
CA VAL A 81 -20.01 8.30 -20.64
C VAL A 81 -20.61 9.18 -19.55
N SER A 82 -21.36 10.20 -19.96
CA SER A 82 -22.11 11.04 -19.03
C SER A 82 -23.46 10.38 -18.73
N CYS A 83 -23.67 9.99 -17.48
CA CYS A 83 -24.93 9.45 -16.97
C CYS A 83 -25.67 10.48 -16.11
N SER A 84 -25.63 11.76 -16.50
CA SER A 84 -26.52 12.79 -15.96
C SER A 84 -27.50 13.23 -17.03
N SER A 85 -28.78 13.23 -16.69
CA SER A 85 -29.88 13.64 -17.57
C SER A 85 -29.81 15.14 -17.80
N GLY A 86 -28.99 15.57 -18.76
CA GLY A 86 -29.00 16.94 -19.27
C GLY A 86 -27.63 17.58 -19.35
N ALA A 87 -26.99 17.46 -20.52
CA ALA A 87 -26.26 18.51 -21.25
C ALA A 87 -25.22 17.86 -22.19
N CYS A 88 -25.53 17.83 -23.48
CA CYS A 88 -24.57 17.48 -24.51
C CYS A 88 -23.58 18.64 -24.71
N GLY A 89 -22.39 18.52 -24.14
CA GLY A 89 -21.24 19.38 -24.40
C GLY A 89 -19.98 18.55 -24.61
N GLY A 90 -19.82 17.97 -25.80
CA GLY A 90 -18.61 17.23 -26.16
C GLY A 90 -17.45 18.20 -26.44
N ALA A 91 -16.55 18.37 -25.48
CA ALA A 91 -15.24 18.97 -25.73
C ALA A 91 -14.27 17.88 -26.18
N ALA A 92 -13.46 18.16 -27.20
CA ALA A 92 -12.35 17.31 -27.60
C ALA A 92 -11.34 17.21 -26.45
N LEU A 93 -11.02 15.99 -26.02
CA LEU A 93 -10.17 15.70 -24.86
C LEU A 93 -8.71 15.49 -25.30
N ASP A 94 -7.81 16.09 -24.54
CA ASP A 94 -6.35 15.96 -24.68
C ASP A 94 -5.91 14.51 -24.36
N THR A 95 -4.97 13.96 -25.13
CA THR A 95 -4.59 12.53 -25.16
C THR A 95 -3.69 12.09 -24.00
N LYS A 96 -3.69 12.84 -22.89
CA LYS A 96 -3.06 12.47 -21.61
C LYS A 96 -4.06 12.67 -20.48
N LEU A 97 -5.09 11.85 -20.45
CA LEU A 97 -6.04 11.85 -19.34
C LEU A 97 -5.40 11.18 -18.13
N ASP A 98 -5.26 11.93 -17.04
CA ASP A 98 -5.01 11.36 -15.73
C ASP A 98 -6.14 10.36 -15.39
N ARG A 99 -5.78 9.29 -14.66
CA ARG A 99 -6.74 8.24 -14.28
C ARG A 99 -7.92 8.83 -13.51
N VAL A 100 -7.63 9.76 -12.61
CA VAL A 100 -8.61 10.52 -11.85
C VAL A 100 -8.19 11.98 -11.89
N ALA A 101 -9.12 12.88 -12.23
CA ALA A 101 -8.89 14.31 -12.22
C ALA A 101 -10.01 15.01 -11.46
N ARG A 102 -9.66 15.88 -10.50
CA ARG A 102 -10.60 16.79 -9.86
C ARG A 102 -10.80 18.00 -10.75
N LEU A 103 -12.05 18.30 -11.10
CA LEU A 103 -12.43 19.40 -11.97
C LEU A 103 -12.61 20.68 -11.16
N GLY A 104 -12.60 21.84 -11.83
CA GLY A 104 -12.67 23.14 -11.18
C GLY A 104 -13.98 23.43 -10.46
N ASP A 105 -15.05 22.68 -10.77
CA ASP A 105 -16.34 22.73 -10.10
C ASP A 105 -16.45 21.78 -8.89
N GLY A 106 -15.36 21.07 -8.56
CA GLY A 106 -15.30 20.10 -7.47
C GLY A 106 -15.77 18.69 -7.84
N SER A 107 -16.27 18.47 -9.05
CA SER A 107 -16.57 17.13 -9.55
C SER A 107 -15.30 16.37 -9.94
N TYR A 108 -15.43 15.08 -10.20
CA TYR A 108 -14.33 14.21 -10.61
C TYR A 108 -14.56 13.63 -11.99
N ARG A 109 -13.49 13.47 -12.75
CA ARG A 109 -13.45 12.63 -13.94
C ARG A 109 -12.63 11.38 -13.66
N VAL A 110 -13.17 10.21 -14.00
CA VAL A 110 -12.48 8.93 -13.90
C VAL A 110 -12.36 8.32 -15.29
N ALA A 111 -11.13 8.12 -15.75
CA ALA A 111 -10.83 7.50 -17.03
C ALA A 111 -10.68 5.97 -16.86
N VAL A 112 -11.36 5.19 -17.70
CA VAL A 112 -11.24 3.73 -17.78
C VAL A 112 -10.91 3.30 -19.19
N ALA A 113 -9.97 2.38 -19.36
CA ALA A 113 -9.65 1.85 -20.68
C ALA A 113 -10.74 0.85 -21.11
N ALA A 114 -11.11 0.86 -22.39
CA ALA A 114 -12.16 -0.01 -22.92
C ALA A 114 -11.89 -1.51 -22.68
N GLY A 115 -10.61 -1.91 -22.59
CA GLY A 115 -10.21 -3.28 -22.24
C GLY A 115 -10.54 -3.67 -20.80
N GLU A 116 -10.55 -2.71 -19.87
CA GLU A 116 -10.85 -2.94 -18.45
C GLU A 116 -12.32 -3.31 -18.25
N LEU A 117 -13.22 -2.80 -19.10
CA LEU A 117 -14.67 -3.11 -19.05
C LEU A 117 -14.99 -4.60 -19.21
N ARG A 118 -14.06 -5.37 -19.78
CA ARG A 118 -14.23 -6.82 -19.99
C ARG A 118 -13.65 -7.67 -18.86
N ASN A 119 -12.98 -7.05 -17.89
CA ASN A 119 -12.34 -7.73 -16.78
C ASN A 119 -12.88 -7.17 -15.45
N PRO A 120 -13.84 -7.86 -14.80
CA PRO A 120 -14.46 -7.39 -13.58
C PRO A 120 -13.49 -7.05 -12.46
N THR A 121 -12.43 -7.87 -12.28
CA THR A 121 -11.41 -7.61 -11.26
C THR A 121 -10.66 -6.31 -11.55
N VAL A 122 -10.17 -6.14 -12.78
CA VAL A 122 -9.44 -4.92 -13.17
C VAL A 122 -10.33 -3.68 -13.05
N LEU A 123 -11.54 -3.74 -13.57
CA LEU A 123 -12.47 -2.61 -13.52
C LEU A 123 -12.82 -2.22 -12.08
N THR A 124 -13.16 -3.19 -11.25
CA THR A 124 -13.53 -2.95 -9.86
C THR A 124 -12.34 -2.41 -9.08
N THR A 125 -11.14 -2.95 -9.28
CA THR A 125 -9.91 -2.40 -8.67
C THR A 125 -9.67 -0.96 -9.13
N ALA A 126 -9.85 -0.65 -10.42
CA ALA A 126 -9.68 0.72 -10.92
C ALA A 126 -10.66 1.71 -10.28
N PHE A 127 -11.93 1.33 -10.12
CA PHE A 127 -12.94 2.16 -9.44
C PHE A 127 -12.66 2.31 -7.95
N VAL A 128 -12.29 1.23 -7.26
CA VAL A 128 -11.91 1.29 -5.85
C VAL A 128 -10.73 2.23 -5.63
N ARG A 129 -9.69 2.14 -6.48
CA ARG A 129 -8.54 3.07 -6.43
C ARG A 129 -8.98 4.50 -6.72
N ALA A 130 -9.90 4.70 -7.67
CA ALA A 130 -10.41 6.04 -7.98
C ALA A 130 -11.15 6.66 -6.80
N VAL A 131 -12.04 5.90 -6.16
CA VAL A 131 -12.76 6.34 -4.94
C VAL A 131 -11.80 6.59 -3.78
N SER A 132 -10.76 5.76 -3.63
CA SER A 132 -9.76 5.94 -2.58
C SER A 132 -8.89 7.18 -2.80
N PHE A 133 -8.58 7.50 -4.06
CA PHE A 133 -7.94 8.76 -4.43
C PHE A 133 -8.83 9.97 -4.08
N MET A 134 -10.13 9.88 -4.37
CA MET A 134 -11.10 10.93 -3.98
C MET A 134 -11.12 11.11 -2.46
N PHE A 135 -11.16 10.01 -1.69
CA PHE A 135 -11.05 10.07 -0.23
C PHE A 135 -9.79 10.81 0.23
N LEU A 136 -8.61 10.46 -0.30
CA LEU A 136 -7.36 11.13 0.08
C LEU A 136 -7.37 12.62 -0.23
N THR A 137 -8.01 12.99 -1.34
CA THR A 137 -8.13 14.39 -1.78
C THR A 137 -9.09 15.18 -0.91
N GLU A 138 -10.30 14.65 -0.67
CA GLU A 138 -11.35 15.36 0.10
C GLU A 138 -11.07 15.39 1.61
N SER A 139 -10.32 14.41 2.14
CA SER A 139 -9.87 14.41 3.54
C SER A 139 -8.56 15.19 3.78
N CYS A 140 -7.97 15.75 2.73
CA CYS A 140 -6.62 16.33 2.71
C CYS A 140 -5.51 15.39 3.22
N ALA A 141 -5.75 14.07 3.30
CA ALA A 141 -4.76 13.11 3.74
C ALA A 141 -3.55 13.03 2.81
N SER A 142 -3.73 13.38 1.52
CA SER A 142 -2.64 13.46 0.54
C SER A 142 -1.57 14.51 0.88
N ASP A 143 -1.92 15.53 1.67
CA ASP A 143 -1.02 16.65 1.97
C ASP A 143 0.07 16.27 2.97
N ALA A 144 -0.21 15.26 3.82
CA ALA A 144 0.74 14.69 4.75
C ALA A 144 1.71 13.68 4.10
N LEU A 145 1.51 13.35 2.81
CA LEU A 145 2.28 12.33 2.11
C LEU A 145 3.31 12.92 1.16
N LEU A 146 4.50 12.32 1.16
CA LEU A 146 5.52 12.61 0.16
C LEU A 146 5.03 12.21 -1.23
N PRO A 147 5.40 12.93 -2.30
CA PRO A 147 4.98 12.62 -3.67
C PRO A 147 5.11 11.13 -4.09
N PRO A 148 6.23 10.42 -3.85
CA PRO A 148 6.35 9.00 -4.22
C PRO A 148 5.38 8.07 -3.46
N ASP A 149 4.90 8.48 -2.29
CA ASP A 149 4.07 7.66 -1.41
C ASP A 149 2.57 7.80 -1.70
N ARG A 150 2.18 8.83 -2.46
CA ARG A 150 0.77 9.14 -2.74
C ARG A 150 0.06 8.01 -3.48
N GLU A 151 0.69 7.50 -4.53
CA GLU A 151 0.11 6.44 -5.37
C GLU A 151 -0.05 5.11 -4.60
N PRO A 152 0.97 4.61 -3.86
CA PRO A 152 0.79 3.47 -2.95
C PRO A 152 -0.24 3.73 -1.84
N ALA A 153 -0.29 4.95 -1.28
CA ALA A 153 -1.26 5.27 -0.23
C ALA A 153 -2.72 5.21 -0.70
N VAL A 154 -3.00 5.40 -2.01
CA VAL A 154 -4.33 5.16 -2.58
C VAL A 154 -4.77 3.71 -2.36
N ASP A 155 -3.86 2.75 -2.57
CA ASP A 155 -4.17 1.34 -2.38
C ASP A 155 -4.33 0.98 -0.90
N LEU A 156 -3.50 1.57 -0.03
CA LEU A 156 -3.64 1.39 1.41
C LEU A 156 -4.95 1.99 1.93
N ALA A 157 -5.33 3.18 1.45
CA ALA A 157 -6.61 3.80 1.75
C ALA A 157 -7.78 2.91 1.29
N ALA A 158 -7.68 2.29 0.11
CA ALA A 158 -8.68 1.34 -0.36
C ALA A 158 -8.87 0.16 0.60
N VAL A 159 -7.78 -0.38 1.16
CA VAL A 159 -7.86 -1.43 2.18
C VAL A 159 -8.62 -0.93 3.41
N LEU A 160 -8.28 0.25 3.92
CA LEU A 160 -8.89 0.82 5.13
C LEU A 160 -10.36 1.21 4.95
N LEU A 161 -10.75 1.66 3.75
CA LEU A 161 -12.15 1.90 3.38
C LEU A 161 -12.97 0.60 3.21
N GLY A 162 -12.35 -0.57 3.38
CA GLY A 162 -13.02 -1.86 3.39
C GLY A 162 -12.89 -2.67 2.10
N PHE A 163 -12.17 -2.18 1.09
CA PHE A 163 -12.04 -2.85 -0.21
C PHE A 163 -10.84 -3.78 -0.32
N GLY A 164 -10.20 -4.13 0.80
CA GLY A 164 -8.92 -4.83 0.80
C GLY A 164 -8.93 -6.15 0.01
N VAL A 165 -10.03 -6.92 0.02
CA VAL A 165 -10.16 -8.14 -0.81
C VAL A 165 -10.07 -7.82 -2.31
N LEU A 166 -10.75 -6.76 -2.75
CA LEU A 166 -10.85 -6.39 -4.17
C LEU A 166 -9.50 -5.89 -4.70
N VAL A 167 -8.80 -5.04 -3.94
CA VAL A 167 -7.48 -4.52 -4.37
C VAL A 167 -6.38 -5.58 -4.26
N THR A 168 -6.42 -6.47 -3.27
CA THR A 168 -5.42 -7.55 -3.14
C THR A 168 -5.56 -8.58 -4.27
N ASN A 169 -6.78 -8.83 -4.77
CA ASN A 169 -6.95 -9.64 -5.98
C ASN A 169 -6.48 -8.89 -7.25
N GLY A 170 -6.68 -7.57 -7.30
CA GLY A 170 -6.23 -6.72 -8.40
C GLY A 170 -4.71 -6.53 -8.50
N SER A 171 -3.96 -6.82 -7.44
CA SER A 171 -2.51 -6.64 -7.39
C SER A 171 -1.72 -7.77 -8.04
N TYR A 172 -2.39 -8.88 -8.37
CA TYR A 172 -1.74 -10.04 -8.99
C TYR A 172 -2.67 -10.71 -10.01
N LEU A 173 -2.54 -10.31 -11.27
CA LEU A 173 -3.40 -10.74 -12.37
C LEU A 173 -2.63 -11.63 -13.35
N TYR A 174 -3.07 -12.88 -13.49
CA TYR A 174 -2.54 -13.80 -14.50
C TYR A 174 -3.16 -13.50 -15.87
N ALA A 175 -2.33 -13.15 -16.85
CA ALA A 175 -2.74 -13.06 -18.25
C ALA A 175 -1.98 -14.12 -19.09
N LYS A 176 -2.73 -14.95 -19.81
CA LYS A 176 -2.16 -15.92 -20.76
C LYS A 176 -2.23 -15.35 -22.17
N GLY A 177 -1.08 -15.18 -22.81
CA GLY A 177 -0.98 -14.72 -24.20
C GLY A 177 -0.13 -15.67 -25.06
N CYS A 178 -0.02 -15.35 -26.36
CA CYS A 178 0.80 -16.11 -27.31
C CYS A 178 2.30 -16.11 -26.96
N GLY A 179 2.76 -15.19 -26.11
CA GLY A 179 4.13 -15.10 -25.59
C GLY A 179 4.35 -15.77 -24.22
N GLY A 180 3.37 -16.53 -23.72
CA GLY A 180 3.44 -17.20 -22.42
C GLY A 180 2.58 -16.54 -21.34
N VAL A 181 2.88 -16.86 -20.08
CA VAL A 181 2.18 -16.31 -18.91
C VAL A 181 2.83 -14.99 -18.53
N GLN A 182 2.02 -13.93 -18.43
CA GLN A 182 2.42 -12.62 -17.95
C GLN A 182 1.66 -12.31 -16.65
N VAL A 183 2.32 -11.62 -15.72
CA VAL A 183 1.71 -11.16 -14.47
C VAL A 183 1.57 -9.64 -14.57
N HIS A 184 0.35 -9.15 -14.41
CA HIS A 184 0.03 -7.73 -14.39
C HIS A 184 -0.47 -7.33 -12.99
N SER A 185 -0.42 -6.04 -12.70
CA SER A 185 -1.02 -5.45 -11.51
C SER A 185 -1.87 -4.24 -11.89
N ALA A 186 -3.04 -4.12 -11.29
CA ALA A 186 -3.90 -2.94 -11.35
C ALA A 186 -3.66 -1.95 -10.18
N THR A 187 -2.78 -2.33 -9.25
CA THR A 187 -2.39 -1.56 -8.06
C THR A 187 -0.95 -1.05 -8.18
N LYS A 188 -0.56 -0.18 -7.25
CA LYS A 188 0.78 0.38 -7.07
C LYS A 188 1.53 -0.32 -5.93
N MET A 189 0.81 -0.71 -4.88
CA MET A 189 1.33 -1.65 -3.88
C MET A 189 1.35 -3.08 -4.43
N PRO A 190 2.45 -3.83 -4.27
CA PRO A 190 2.51 -5.25 -4.59
C PRO A 190 1.65 -6.11 -3.66
N VAL A 191 1.50 -7.37 -4.03
CA VAL A 191 0.54 -8.32 -3.41
C VAL A 191 0.87 -8.65 -1.96
N ASP A 192 2.13 -8.74 -1.59
CA ASP A 192 2.61 -9.00 -0.23
C ASP A 192 2.29 -7.83 0.71
N GLU A 193 2.46 -6.60 0.25
CA GLU A 193 2.12 -5.39 0.99
C GLU A 193 0.61 -5.24 1.19
N LEU A 194 -0.18 -5.46 0.13
CA LEU A 194 -1.65 -5.40 0.21
C LEU A 194 -2.22 -6.52 1.09
N ALA A 195 -1.65 -7.71 1.02
CA ALA A 195 -1.98 -8.81 1.91
C ALA A 195 -1.70 -8.48 3.38
N LEU A 196 -0.56 -7.82 3.66
CA LEU A 196 -0.23 -7.32 4.99
C LEU A 196 -1.22 -6.26 5.47
N ALA A 197 -1.51 -5.26 4.64
CA ALA A 197 -2.50 -4.23 4.95
C ALA A 197 -3.88 -4.85 5.25
N LEU A 198 -4.33 -5.81 4.45
CA LEU A 198 -5.61 -6.50 4.66
C LEU A 198 -5.62 -7.31 5.96
N ALA A 199 -4.50 -7.94 6.33
CA ALA A 199 -4.38 -8.65 7.61
C ALA A 199 -4.42 -7.70 8.82
N ILE A 200 -3.78 -6.53 8.70
CA ILE A 200 -3.85 -5.44 9.70
C ILE A 200 -5.29 -4.96 9.83
N TYR A 201 -5.97 -4.68 8.71
CA TYR A 201 -7.38 -4.32 8.68
C TYR A 201 -8.24 -5.36 9.41
N CYS A 202 -8.08 -6.66 9.09
CA CYS A 202 -8.87 -7.71 9.74
C CYS A 202 -8.70 -7.70 11.27
N ARG A 203 -7.49 -7.41 11.77
CA ARG A 203 -7.24 -7.27 13.22
C ARG A 203 -7.81 -5.98 13.81
N LEU A 204 -7.72 -4.85 13.10
CA LEU A 204 -8.26 -3.56 13.54
C LEU A 204 -9.79 -3.57 13.67
N HIS A 205 -10.47 -4.26 12.75
CA HIS A 205 -11.95 -4.28 12.69
C HIS A 205 -12.55 -5.58 13.21
N GLY A 206 -11.74 -6.50 13.75
CA GLY A 206 -12.23 -7.77 14.29
C GLY A 206 -12.86 -8.70 13.24
N VAL A 207 -12.46 -8.57 11.98
CA VAL A 207 -12.95 -9.42 10.88
C VAL A 207 -12.23 -10.77 10.93
N PRO A 208 -12.97 -11.90 10.94
CA PRO A 208 -12.34 -13.23 10.88
C PRO A 208 -11.55 -13.41 9.59
N ASP A 209 -10.32 -13.94 9.67
CA ASP A 209 -9.43 -14.10 8.50
C ASP A 209 -10.09 -14.88 7.36
N ARG A 210 -10.88 -15.90 7.72
CA ARG A 210 -11.61 -16.75 6.76
C ARG A 210 -12.59 -15.95 5.90
N THR A 211 -13.13 -14.86 6.42
CA THR A 211 -14.07 -13.96 5.72
C THR A 211 -13.36 -13.28 4.55
N ALA A 212 -12.13 -12.80 4.72
CA ALA A 212 -11.32 -12.26 3.65
C ALA A 212 -10.75 -13.37 2.76
N ALA A 213 -10.07 -14.35 3.37
CA ALA A 213 -9.31 -15.38 2.68
C ALA A 213 -10.15 -16.11 1.62
N ARG A 214 -11.42 -16.43 1.93
CA ARG A 214 -12.26 -17.22 1.02
C ARG A 214 -12.51 -16.59 -0.35
N HIS A 215 -12.37 -15.26 -0.46
CA HIS A 215 -12.57 -14.49 -1.69
C HIS A 215 -11.25 -14.07 -2.34
N LEU A 216 -10.11 -14.39 -1.72
CA LEU A 216 -8.79 -14.15 -2.32
C LEU A 216 -8.43 -15.25 -3.31
N GLU A 217 -7.85 -14.83 -4.42
CA GLU A 217 -7.19 -15.70 -5.41
C GLU A 217 -5.98 -16.41 -4.79
N VAL A 218 -5.49 -17.47 -5.45
CA VAL A 218 -4.48 -18.39 -4.88
C VAL A 218 -3.23 -17.66 -4.37
N THR A 219 -2.63 -16.79 -5.18
CA THR A 219 -1.38 -16.08 -4.83
C THR A 219 -1.61 -15.00 -3.77
N PRO A 220 -2.59 -14.08 -3.91
CA PRO A 220 -2.98 -13.16 -2.84
C PRO A 220 -3.32 -13.85 -1.52
N ARG A 221 -4.04 -14.98 -1.57
CA ARG A 221 -4.38 -15.77 -0.37
C ARG A 221 -3.14 -16.30 0.33
N ALA A 222 -2.17 -16.82 -0.40
CA ALA A 222 -0.94 -17.35 0.18
C ALA A 222 -0.12 -16.26 0.91
N HIS A 223 -0.06 -15.03 0.36
CA HIS A 223 0.54 -13.90 1.09
C HIS A 223 -0.31 -13.50 2.30
N PHE A 224 -1.64 -13.45 2.14
CA PHE A 224 -2.54 -13.08 3.23
C PHE A 224 -2.43 -14.05 4.42
N ASP A 225 -2.34 -15.35 4.17
CA ASP A 225 -2.18 -16.35 5.22
C ASP A 225 -0.90 -16.10 6.04
N GLU A 226 0.22 -15.79 5.41
CA GLU A 226 1.46 -15.41 6.11
C GLU A 226 1.30 -14.08 6.88
N SER A 227 0.70 -13.07 6.24
CA SER A 227 0.43 -11.77 6.85
C SER A 227 -0.48 -11.85 8.07
N THR A 228 -1.47 -12.77 8.10
CA THR A 228 -2.32 -12.97 9.28
C THR A 228 -1.52 -13.54 10.47
N VAL A 229 -0.53 -14.39 10.22
CA VAL A 229 0.39 -14.89 11.27
C VAL A 229 1.21 -13.75 11.84
N TRP A 230 1.75 -12.88 10.98
CA TRP A 230 2.46 -11.67 11.41
C TRP A 230 1.58 -10.73 12.22
N ALA A 231 0.39 -10.37 11.70
CA ALA A 231 -0.51 -9.42 12.35
C ALA A 231 -1.01 -9.94 13.71
N SER A 232 -1.19 -11.26 13.83
CA SER A 232 -1.52 -11.92 15.10
C SER A 232 -0.37 -11.92 16.11
N SER A 233 0.87 -12.03 15.62
CA SER A 233 2.07 -11.97 16.47
C SER A 233 2.36 -10.55 16.95
N ASN A 234 1.91 -9.55 16.19
CA ASN A 234 2.10 -8.12 16.43
C ASN A 234 0.82 -7.40 16.87
N LEU A 235 -0.12 -8.10 17.51
CA LEU A 235 -1.44 -7.54 17.86
C LEU A 235 -1.38 -6.27 18.72
N ALA A 236 -0.43 -6.17 19.64
CA ALA A 236 -0.25 -4.98 20.46
C ALA A 236 0.15 -3.76 19.60
N LEU A 237 1.04 -3.97 18.63
CA LEU A 237 1.44 -2.96 17.66
C LEU A 237 0.28 -2.56 16.74
N VAL A 238 -0.49 -3.54 16.22
CA VAL A 238 -1.67 -3.24 15.40
C VAL A 238 -2.69 -2.41 16.18
N ARG A 239 -2.95 -2.72 17.46
CA ARG A 239 -3.85 -1.91 18.31
C ARG A 239 -3.32 -0.49 18.55
N MET A 240 -2.00 -0.32 18.58
CA MET A 240 -1.35 0.98 18.77
C MET A 240 -1.66 1.95 17.62
N LEU A 241 -1.91 1.45 16.39
CA LEU A 241 -2.29 2.28 15.24
C LEU A 241 -3.47 3.23 15.53
N ARG A 242 -4.43 2.79 16.34
CA ARG A 242 -5.53 3.65 16.82
C ARG A 242 -5.29 4.25 18.20
N ALA A 243 -4.69 3.49 19.11
CA ALA A 243 -4.60 3.89 20.51
C ALA A 243 -3.52 4.95 20.79
N ALA A 244 -2.46 4.98 19.97
CA ALA A 244 -1.33 5.91 20.13
C ALA A 244 -0.64 6.15 18.76
N PRO A 245 -1.35 6.73 17.76
CA PRO A 245 -0.80 6.96 16.42
C PRO A 245 0.45 7.84 16.42
N GLU A 246 0.60 8.75 17.39
CA GLU A 246 1.78 9.59 17.56
C GLU A 246 3.06 8.77 17.84
N ARG A 247 2.95 7.64 18.55
CA ARG A 247 4.08 6.74 18.79
C ARG A 247 4.50 6.01 17.52
N ILE A 248 3.53 5.65 16.68
CA ILE A 248 3.79 5.05 15.37
C ILE A 248 4.49 6.08 14.47
N ALA A 249 4.01 7.31 14.43
CA ALA A 249 4.62 8.39 13.65
C ALA A 249 6.06 8.70 14.10
N ALA A 250 6.33 8.63 15.40
CA ALA A 250 7.67 8.80 15.98
C ALA A 250 8.58 7.56 15.84
N ASP A 251 8.09 6.47 15.24
CA ASP A 251 8.79 5.18 15.15
C ASP A 251 9.16 4.57 16.52
N ASP A 252 8.44 4.94 17.58
CA ASP A 252 8.61 4.46 18.97
C ASP A 252 7.87 3.12 19.19
N TYR A 253 8.29 2.10 18.45
CA TYR A 253 7.81 0.73 18.59
C TYR A 253 8.80 -0.29 18.04
N ALA A 254 8.66 -1.54 18.49
CA ALA A 254 9.41 -2.68 17.97
C ALA A 254 8.50 -3.61 17.19
N ILE A 255 8.96 -4.07 16.02
CA ILE A 255 8.30 -5.13 15.26
C ILE A 255 8.77 -6.47 15.83
N GLY A 256 7.82 -7.26 16.31
CA GLY A 256 8.09 -8.61 16.82
C GLY A 256 8.31 -9.60 15.68
N ALA A 257 9.20 -10.57 15.89
CA ALA A 257 9.38 -11.70 14.96
C ALA A 257 8.05 -12.43 14.72
N SER A 258 7.76 -12.77 13.47
CA SER A 258 6.62 -13.61 13.12
C SER A 258 6.80 -14.99 13.76
N ARG A 259 5.92 -15.34 14.72
CA ARG A 259 5.94 -16.66 15.36
C ARG A 259 4.73 -17.45 14.91
N SER A 260 4.97 -18.61 14.32
CA SER A 260 3.90 -19.55 14.02
C SER A 260 3.09 -19.85 15.29
N TRP A 261 1.79 -20.10 15.13
CA TRP A 261 0.90 -20.38 16.26
C TRP A 261 1.38 -21.60 17.08
N LEU A 262 2.03 -22.58 16.43
CA LEU A 262 2.68 -23.73 17.08
C LEU A 262 3.87 -23.32 17.95
N ALA A 263 4.72 -22.42 17.46
CA ALA A 263 5.83 -21.86 18.25
C ALA A 263 5.32 -21.05 19.46
N ARG A 264 4.18 -20.35 19.30
CA ARG A 264 3.50 -19.64 20.39
C ARG A 264 2.87 -20.58 21.42
N ALA A 265 2.21 -21.65 20.98
CA ALA A 265 1.55 -22.63 21.86
C ALA A 265 2.54 -23.52 22.62
N LEU A 266 3.71 -23.82 22.02
CA LEU A 266 4.73 -24.69 22.62
C LEU A 266 5.80 -23.93 23.42
N GLY A 267 5.75 -22.60 23.49
CA GLY A 267 6.74 -21.79 24.20
C GLY A 267 8.17 -21.91 23.66
N LEU A 268 8.35 -22.54 22.50
CA LEU A 268 9.62 -22.76 21.84
C LEU A 268 9.99 -21.48 21.07
N GLY A 269 11.03 -20.80 21.56
CA GLY A 269 11.56 -19.58 20.93
C GLY A 269 11.26 -18.31 21.69
N LYS A 270 11.58 -18.25 22.99
CA LYS A 270 11.88 -16.96 23.67
C LYS A 270 13.11 -16.33 22.99
N SER A 271 12.92 -15.75 21.81
CA SER A 271 13.88 -14.80 21.27
C SER A 271 13.84 -13.55 22.14
N ARG A 272 15.03 -13.05 22.49
CA ARG A 272 15.21 -11.76 23.18
C ARG A 272 14.43 -10.67 22.42
N PRO A 273 13.90 -9.66 23.13
CA PRO A 273 13.22 -8.54 22.49
C PRO A 273 14.12 -7.95 21.39
N ALA A 274 13.51 -7.56 20.27
CA ALA A 274 14.20 -6.85 19.20
C ALA A 274 14.83 -5.58 19.78
N ARG A 275 16.12 -5.37 19.48
CA ARG A 275 16.87 -4.21 19.95
C ARG A 275 16.27 -2.94 19.33
N THR A 276 16.06 -1.93 20.16
CA THR A 276 15.67 -0.60 19.69
C THR A 276 16.92 0.17 19.22
N ALA A 277 16.73 1.24 18.44
CA ALA A 277 17.83 2.14 18.10
C ALA A 277 18.53 2.73 19.34
N GLU A 278 17.80 2.91 20.45
CA GLU A 278 18.37 3.30 21.74
C GLU A 278 19.20 2.20 22.38
N ASP A 279 18.85 0.92 22.21
CA ASP A 279 19.64 -0.21 22.70
C ASP A 279 20.97 -0.34 21.93
N ASP A 280 20.94 -0.12 20.60
CA ASP A 280 22.12 -0.11 19.75
C ASP A 280 23.02 1.10 20.08
N LEU A 281 22.44 2.28 20.32
CA LEU A 281 23.18 3.46 20.74
C LEU A 281 23.87 3.25 22.10
N ARG A 282 23.17 2.67 23.08
CA ARG A 282 23.72 2.33 24.41
C ARG A 282 24.79 1.23 24.36
N GLU A 283 24.75 0.36 23.36
CA GLU A 283 25.81 -0.62 23.15
C GLU A 283 27.03 0.02 22.49
N LEU A 284 26.81 0.93 21.55
CA LEU A 284 27.87 1.72 20.92
C LEU A 284 28.58 2.60 21.96
N GLU A 285 27.84 3.30 22.81
CA GLU A 285 28.37 4.11 23.92
C GLU A 285 29.20 3.24 24.88
N ARG A 286 28.70 2.06 25.28
CA ARG A 286 29.48 1.11 26.10
C ARG A 286 30.73 0.61 25.39
N SER A 287 30.68 0.38 24.08
CA SER A 287 31.84 -0.06 23.31
C SER A 287 32.92 1.02 23.20
N ILE A 288 32.51 2.29 23.17
CA ILE A 288 33.39 3.46 23.17
C ILE A 288 34.00 3.66 24.56
N GLU A 289 33.21 3.54 25.63
CA GLU A 289 33.68 3.64 27.02
C GLU A 289 34.65 2.51 27.38
N LEU A 290 34.37 1.28 26.93
CA LEU A 290 35.27 0.13 27.12
C LEU A 290 36.51 0.18 26.20
N GLY A 291 36.41 0.88 25.06
CA GLY A 291 37.52 1.13 24.13
C GLY A 291 38.48 2.24 24.57
N ALA A 292 38.10 3.08 25.54
CA ALA A 292 38.95 4.13 26.10
C ALA A 292 40.03 3.59 27.08
N GLY A 293 40.00 2.30 27.40
CA GLY A 293 41.00 1.62 28.23
C GLY A 293 42.19 1.07 27.43
N ALA A 294 43.25 1.86 27.32
CA ALA A 294 44.63 1.42 27.06
C ALA A 294 44.91 0.57 25.80
N ALA A 295 44.73 1.14 24.60
CA ALA A 295 45.41 0.63 23.41
C ALA A 295 46.87 1.15 23.36
N LYS A 296 47.85 0.30 23.68
CA LYS A 296 49.26 0.55 23.37
C LYS A 296 49.40 0.82 21.86
N PRO A 297 50.15 1.86 21.42
CA PRO A 297 50.32 2.13 20.00
C PRO A 297 51.03 0.94 19.37
N ARG A 298 50.32 0.23 18.48
CA ARG A 298 50.92 -0.79 17.62
C ARG A 298 51.86 -0.07 16.66
N ALA A 299 53.15 -0.38 16.73
CA ALA A 299 54.12 0.11 15.77
C ALA A 299 53.63 -0.19 14.35
N MET A 300 53.52 0.87 13.55
CA MET A 300 52.99 0.81 12.20
C MET A 300 53.99 0.06 11.32
N ASP A 301 53.53 -1.02 10.67
CA ASP A 301 54.32 -1.81 9.74
C ASP A 301 54.87 -0.90 8.62
N GLU A 302 56.19 -0.87 8.44
CA GLU A 302 56.90 0.03 7.51
C GLU A 302 56.36 -0.08 6.08
N GLY A 303 55.89 -1.28 5.69
CA GLY A 303 55.26 -1.50 4.38
C GLY A 303 53.94 -0.75 4.21
N LYS A 304 53.14 -0.61 5.28
CA LYS A 304 51.89 0.15 5.26
C LYS A 304 52.14 1.66 5.31
N ALA A 305 53.16 2.10 6.03
CA ALA A 305 53.56 3.50 6.06
C ALA A 305 53.97 4.00 4.66
N LYS A 306 54.71 3.18 3.92
CA LYS A 306 55.14 3.51 2.56
C LYS A 306 53.96 3.60 1.57
N LYS A 307 53.00 2.67 1.67
CA LYS A 307 51.77 2.70 0.86
C LYS A 307 50.88 3.90 1.15
N LEU A 308 50.77 4.31 2.41
CA LEU A 308 50.01 5.51 2.80
C LEU A 308 50.67 6.80 2.32
N ALA A 309 52.01 6.85 2.30
CA ALA A 309 52.75 7.98 1.74
C ALA A 309 52.58 8.07 0.22
N GLU A 310 52.59 6.94 -0.47
CA GLU A 310 52.36 6.86 -1.93
C GLU A 310 50.92 7.27 -2.30
N ILE A 311 49.92 6.82 -1.53
CA ILE A 311 48.52 7.24 -1.72
C ILE A 311 48.35 8.75 -1.46
N ARG A 312 49.01 9.31 -0.45
CA ARG A 312 48.97 10.76 -0.20
C ARG A 312 49.61 11.56 -1.34
N ALA A 313 50.75 11.12 -1.85
CA ALA A 313 51.40 11.76 -2.99
C ALA A 313 50.49 11.76 -4.24
N LEU A 314 49.79 10.66 -4.51
CA LEU A 314 48.83 10.57 -5.62
C LEU A 314 47.60 11.48 -5.43
N VAL A 315 47.15 11.66 -4.20
CA VAL A 315 46.02 12.56 -3.88
C VAL A 315 46.43 14.01 -4.04
N ASP A 316 47.63 14.39 -3.58
CA ASP A 316 48.13 15.75 -3.73
C ASP A 316 48.39 16.10 -5.21
N GLU A 317 48.92 15.16 -6.01
CA GLU A 317 49.10 15.32 -7.46
C GLU A 317 47.76 15.47 -8.21
N SER A 318 46.69 14.83 -7.72
CA SER A 318 45.34 14.95 -8.32
C SER A 318 44.60 16.23 -7.94
N LEU A 319 45.07 16.96 -6.92
CA LEU A 319 44.47 18.24 -6.48
C LEU A 319 45.17 19.45 -7.10
N GLU A 320 46.34 19.27 -7.71
CA GLU A 320 47.10 20.32 -8.40
C GLU A 320 46.87 20.36 -9.93
N SER A 321 46.05 19.45 -10.48
CA SER A 321 45.61 19.39 -11.89
C SER A 321 44.17 19.83 -12.08
#